data_AF-A0AD47-F1
#
_entry.id   AF-A0AD47-F1
#
_cell.length_a   1.000
_cell.length_b   1.000
_cell.length_c   1.000
_cell.angle_alpha   90.00
_cell.angle_beta   90.00
_cell.angle_gamma   90.00
#
_symmetry.space_group_name_H-M   'P 1'
#
loop_
_entity.id
_entity.type
_entity.pdbx_description
1 polymer ?
#
loop_
_entity_poly.entity_id
_entity_poly.type
_entity_poly.pdbx_seq_one_letter_code
_entity_poly.pdbx_strand_id
1 'polypeptide(L)'
;MSTVPVRPAAPALVCVFAVTRTPPDDAALAATTGHEEGGPLRVLRADGLCLVVQDVPAALFDEQALAERLNRPGDLERCARAHHRGVEAAGGQGRAVVPLPMATLYRSDRTAQQAFAPRRAVLDALLDRLRDRTEWAVKVHAAEQAAPAATPAGRGTDAGPRPGRAAGGRAYLSRASARRRGREDAHEKARAAAEAVDAELRRYAVAATRHRPQSERLTGRRAPQLLNAAYLVADADSAAFTRALSALTADSPDADVRVEASGPWIPYSFARWDEEPDPAEPQPVRHEAAQPAPVKPAPVEQEARA
;
A
#
# COMPACT_ATOMS: atom_id res chain seq x y z
N MET A 1 5.57 -39.22 42.26
CA MET A 1 5.57 -38.80 40.85
C MET A 1 4.45 -37.79 40.67
N SER A 2 4.76 -36.50 40.76
CA SER A 2 3.76 -35.44 40.56
C SER A 2 3.56 -35.23 39.06
N THR A 3 2.41 -35.68 38.57
CA THR A 3 1.89 -35.32 37.25
C THR A 3 1.61 -33.83 37.23
N VAL A 4 2.43 -33.07 36.48
CA VAL A 4 2.13 -31.67 36.14
C VAL A 4 0.83 -31.68 35.33
N PRO A 5 -0.22 -30.93 35.73
CA PRO A 5 -1.41 -30.84 34.93
C PRO A 5 -1.04 -30.15 33.61
N VAL A 6 -1.22 -30.85 32.49
CA VAL A 6 -1.17 -30.26 31.15
C VAL A 6 -2.28 -29.23 31.11
N ARG A 7 -1.91 -27.95 31.20
CA ARG A 7 -2.83 -26.84 31.02
C ARG A 7 -3.46 -27.02 29.63
N PRO A 8 -4.80 -27.05 29.50
CA PRO A 8 -5.40 -27.18 28.18
C PRO A 8 -4.82 -26.09 27.29
N ALA A 9 -4.32 -26.48 26.11
CA ALA A 9 -3.83 -25.52 25.14
C ALA A 9 -4.95 -24.51 24.90
N ALA A 10 -4.63 -23.22 25.04
CA ALA A 10 -5.59 -22.17 24.77
C ALA A 10 -6.12 -22.38 23.33
N PRO A 11 -7.42 -22.13 23.07
CA PRO A 11 -7.95 -22.25 21.73
C PRO A 11 -7.08 -21.42 20.77
N ALA A 12 -6.62 -22.05 19.70
CA ALA A 12 -5.74 -21.44 18.71
C ALA A 12 -6.51 -21.25 17.39
N LEU A 13 -6.18 -20.17 16.70
CA LEU A 13 -6.54 -19.95 15.30
C LEU A 13 -5.30 -20.18 14.43
N VAL A 14 -5.52 -20.44 13.15
CA VAL A 14 -4.48 -20.60 12.14
C VAL A 14 -4.45 -19.34 11.29
N CYS A 15 -3.39 -18.53 11.42
CA CYS A 15 -3.13 -17.38 10.57
C CYS A 15 -2.38 -17.84 9.31
N VAL A 16 -2.90 -17.52 8.13
CA VAL A 16 -2.30 -17.86 6.83
C VAL A 16 -1.66 -16.62 6.22
N PHE A 17 -0.35 -16.67 5.97
CA PHE A 17 0.46 -15.55 5.51
C PHE A 17 0.57 -15.53 3.99
N ALA A 18 0.89 -16.69 3.40
CA ALA A 18 1.21 -16.82 1.99
C ALA A 18 0.85 -18.21 1.45
N VAL A 19 0.62 -18.28 0.13
CA VAL A 19 0.56 -19.54 -0.63
C VAL A 19 1.79 -19.64 -1.53
N THR A 20 2.39 -20.83 -1.59
CA THR A 20 3.46 -21.19 -2.52
C THR A 20 3.15 -22.54 -3.19
N ARG A 21 3.83 -22.83 -4.30
CA ARG A 21 3.75 -24.14 -4.95
C ARG A 21 4.67 -25.17 -4.27
N THR A 22 5.90 -24.75 -3.98
CA THR A 22 6.91 -25.56 -3.31
C THR A 22 7.00 -25.15 -1.83
N PRO A 23 7.14 -26.11 -0.92
CA PRO A 23 7.29 -25.78 0.50
C PRO A 23 8.58 -24.96 0.71
N PRO A 24 8.56 -23.88 1.48
CA PRO A 24 9.79 -23.27 2.00
C PRO A 24 10.51 -24.26 2.93
N ASP A 25 11.76 -23.95 3.27
CA ASP A 25 12.52 -24.73 4.24
C ASP A 25 11.90 -24.60 5.64
N ASP A 26 11.52 -25.73 6.24
CA ASP A 26 10.79 -25.74 7.51
C ASP A 26 11.62 -25.15 8.66
N ALA A 27 12.94 -25.34 8.67
CA ALA A 27 13.81 -24.84 9.74
C ALA A 27 13.99 -23.32 9.65
N ALA A 28 14.24 -22.80 8.45
CA ALA A 28 14.30 -21.37 8.19
C ALA A 28 12.95 -20.68 8.47
N LEU A 29 11.86 -21.35 8.12
CA LEU A 29 10.52 -20.85 8.39
C LEU A 29 10.26 -20.78 9.90
N ALA A 30 10.53 -21.87 10.65
CA ALA A 30 10.36 -21.89 12.10
C ALA A 30 11.24 -20.88 12.84
N ALA A 31 12.41 -20.54 12.29
CA ALA A 31 13.30 -19.51 12.83
C ALA A 31 12.82 -18.06 12.53
N THR A 32 11.91 -17.88 11.57
CA THR A 32 11.36 -16.56 11.23
C THR A 32 10.33 -16.14 12.28
N THR A 33 10.52 -14.95 12.86
CA THR A 33 9.57 -14.39 13.82
C THR A 33 8.31 -13.89 13.11
N GLY A 34 7.21 -14.61 13.31
CA GLY A 34 5.85 -14.20 12.93
C GLY A 34 5.21 -13.25 13.96
N HIS A 35 3.93 -13.46 14.28
CA HIS A 35 3.27 -12.77 15.39
C HIS A 35 3.92 -13.19 16.72
N GLU A 36 4.22 -12.22 17.59
CA GLU A 36 4.95 -12.45 18.84
C GLU A 36 4.20 -13.39 19.80
N GLU A 37 2.87 -13.39 19.73
CA GLU A 37 2.03 -14.24 20.59
C GLU A 37 1.75 -15.62 20.01
N GLY A 38 2.19 -15.88 18.78
CA GLY A 38 1.99 -17.15 18.07
C GLY A 38 3.11 -18.17 18.27
N GLY A 39 2.88 -19.37 17.74
CA GLY A 39 3.89 -20.42 17.63
C GLY A 39 4.92 -20.16 16.51
N PRO A 40 5.81 -21.11 16.19
CA PRO A 40 6.67 -20.98 15.03
C PRO A 40 5.85 -20.97 13.72
N LEU A 41 6.36 -20.30 12.69
CA LEU A 41 5.80 -20.43 11.34
C LEU A 41 6.02 -21.87 10.86
N ARG A 42 5.04 -22.42 10.13
CA ARG A 42 5.08 -23.79 9.61
C ARG A 42 4.38 -23.90 8.26
N VAL A 43 4.67 -24.97 7.54
CA VAL A 43 3.99 -25.30 6.28
C VAL A 43 2.78 -26.17 6.54
N LEU A 44 1.64 -25.77 5.97
CA LEU A 44 0.42 -26.57 5.89
C LEU A 44 0.14 -26.92 4.43
N ARG A 45 0.14 -28.21 4.09
CA ARG A 45 -0.13 -28.68 2.72
C ARG A 45 -1.64 -28.68 2.43
N ALA A 46 -2.05 -28.13 1.30
CA ALA A 46 -3.45 -28.09 0.86
C ALA A 46 -3.53 -28.32 -0.65
N ASP A 47 -3.96 -29.53 -1.06
CA ASP A 47 -4.21 -29.89 -2.48
C ASP A 47 -3.11 -29.44 -3.47
N GLY A 48 -1.86 -29.86 -3.22
CA GLY A 48 -0.72 -29.51 -4.08
C GLY A 48 -0.19 -28.09 -3.93
N LEU A 49 -0.79 -27.28 -3.05
CA LEU A 49 -0.27 -26.00 -2.59
C LEU A 49 0.33 -26.11 -1.18
N CYS A 50 1.19 -25.17 -0.85
CA CYS A 50 1.80 -25.00 0.46
C CYS A 50 1.34 -23.67 1.06
N LEU A 51 0.68 -23.72 2.21
CA LEU A 51 0.28 -22.55 2.98
C LEU A 51 1.36 -22.29 4.05
N VAL A 52 1.86 -21.07 4.13
CA VAL A 52 2.69 -20.63 5.26
C VAL A 52 1.77 -20.12 6.34
N VAL A 53 1.81 -20.77 7.51
CA VAL A 53 0.86 -20.54 8.59
C VAL A 53 1.52 -20.38 9.94
N GLN A 54 0.79 -19.81 10.88
CA GLN A 54 1.16 -19.73 12.31
C GLN A 54 -0.07 -20.02 13.16
N ASP A 55 0.09 -20.83 14.20
CA ASP A 55 -0.92 -20.96 15.24
C ASP A 55 -0.85 -19.74 16.17
N VAL A 56 -1.97 -19.05 16.34
CA VAL A 56 -2.08 -17.81 17.14
C VAL A 56 -3.18 -17.94 18.21
N PRO A 57 -3.07 -17.29 19.37
CA PRO A 57 -4.07 -17.42 20.43
C PRO A 57 -5.41 -16.81 20.01
N ALA A 58 -6.50 -17.57 20.08
CA ALA A 58 -7.83 -17.09 19.68
C ALA A 58 -8.25 -15.83 20.47
N ALA A 59 -7.92 -15.75 21.76
CA ALA A 59 -8.25 -14.60 22.61
C ALA A 59 -7.63 -13.26 22.15
N LEU A 60 -6.61 -13.28 21.28
CA LEU A 60 -5.96 -12.08 20.74
C LEU A 60 -6.22 -11.86 19.25
N PHE A 61 -6.74 -12.89 18.56
CA PHE A 61 -6.89 -12.92 17.10
C PHE A 61 -8.31 -13.24 16.66
N ASP A 62 -9.26 -13.42 17.57
CA ASP A 62 -10.68 -13.39 17.17
C ASP A 62 -11.05 -12.03 16.57
N GLU A 63 -12.16 -12.01 15.84
CA GLU A 63 -12.55 -10.86 15.03
C GLU A 63 -12.62 -9.55 15.83
N GLN A 64 -13.20 -9.58 17.03
CA GLN A 64 -13.36 -8.40 17.85
C GLN A 64 -12.04 -7.95 18.47
N ALA A 65 -11.30 -8.86 19.11
CA ALA A 65 -10.04 -8.54 19.75
C ALA A 65 -9.01 -8.01 18.74
N LEU A 66 -8.98 -8.62 17.55
CA LEU A 66 -8.10 -8.20 16.48
C LEU A 66 -8.51 -6.84 15.92
N ALA A 67 -9.80 -6.59 15.69
CA ALA A 67 -10.28 -5.29 15.23
C ALA A 67 -9.90 -4.16 16.20
N GLU A 68 -10.10 -4.36 17.51
CA GLU A 68 -9.69 -3.40 18.54
C GLU A 68 -8.17 -3.18 18.56
N ARG A 69 -7.40 -4.25 18.42
CA ARG A 69 -5.94 -4.21 18.37
C ARG A 69 -5.44 -3.45 17.15
N LEU A 70 -6.01 -3.68 15.97
CA LEU A 70 -5.61 -3.01 14.73
C LEU A 70 -5.98 -1.52 14.69
N ASN A 71 -6.86 -1.04 15.58
CA ASN A 71 -7.10 0.40 15.78
C ASN A 71 -5.96 1.11 16.54
N ARG A 72 -5.05 0.37 17.17
CA ARG A 72 -3.89 0.95 17.88
C ARG A 72 -2.69 0.99 16.92
N PRO A 73 -2.14 2.17 16.57
CA PRO A 73 -1.11 2.29 15.53
C PRO A 73 0.14 1.41 15.75
N GLY A 74 0.63 1.33 16.99
CA GLY A 74 1.80 0.51 17.30
C GLY A 74 1.53 -1.00 17.20
N ASP A 75 0.31 -1.45 17.52
CA ASP A 75 -0.08 -2.84 17.34
C ASP A 75 -0.29 -3.18 15.86
N LEU A 76 -0.93 -2.29 15.11
CA LEU A 76 -1.09 -2.42 13.67
C LEU A 76 0.27 -2.56 12.98
N GLU A 77 1.23 -1.71 13.31
CA GLU A 77 2.59 -1.78 12.75
C GLU A 77 3.27 -3.11 13.10
N ARG A 78 3.21 -3.55 14.36
CA ARG A 78 3.78 -4.84 14.78
C ARG A 78 3.14 -6.01 14.01
N CYS A 79 1.82 -6.03 13.90
CA CYS A 79 1.10 -7.05 13.14
C CYS A 79 1.47 -7.03 11.65
N ALA A 80 1.54 -5.85 11.04
CA ALA A 80 1.92 -5.72 9.63
C ALA A 80 3.35 -6.20 9.37
N ARG A 81 4.30 -5.87 10.26
CA ARG A 81 5.70 -6.34 10.17
C ARG A 81 5.82 -7.84 10.38
N ALA A 82 5.07 -8.40 11.34
CA ALA A 82 4.99 -9.84 11.55
C ALA A 82 4.44 -10.56 10.30
N HIS A 83 3.35 -10.04 9.73
CA HIS A 83 2.76 -10.56 8.50
C HIS A 83 3.76 -10.51 7.34
N HIS A 84 4.40 -9.36 7.15
CA HIS A 84 5.38 -9.17 6.07
C HIS A 84 6.53 -10.17 6.15
N ARG A 85 7.12 -10.37 7.35
CA ARG A 85 8.18 -11.36 7.57
C ARG A 85 7.74 -12.78 7.20
N GLY A 86 6.51 -13.17 7.54
CA GLY A 86 5.97 -14.47 7.17
C GLY A 86 5.81 -14.66 5.66
N VAL A 87 5.39 -13.60 4.95
CA VAL A 87 5.32 -13.61 3.48
C VAL A 87 6.72 -13.64 2.85
N GLU A 88 7.66 -12.86 3.35
CA GLU A 88 9.06 -12.87 2.88
C GLU A 88 9.71 -14.25 3.05
N ALA A 89 9.50 -14.91 4.19
CA ALA A 89 9.99 -16.28 4.41
C ALA A 89 9.41 -17.28 3.39
N ALA A 90 8.12 -17.11 3.02
CA ALA A 90 7.48 -17.91 1.99
C ALA A 90 8.10 -17.69 0.59
N GLY A 91 8.34 -16.43 0.23
CA GLY A 91 8.93 -16.02 -1.06
C GLY A 91 10.46 -16.10 -1.15
N GLY A 92 11.15 -16.45 -0.05
CA GLY A 92 12.61 -16.52 -0.01
C GLY A 92 13.21 -17.38 -1.14
N GLN A 93 14.48 -17.16 -1.48
CA GLN A 93 15.15 -17.85 -2.60
C GLN A 93 14.48 -17.62 -3.98
N GLY A 94 13.82 -16.48 -4.17
CA GLY A 94 13.20 -16.11 -5.46
C GLY A 94 11.95 -16.92 -5.82
N ARG A 95 11.28 -17.52 -4.82
CA ARG A 95 10.07 -18.33 -5.07
C ARG A 95 8.88 -17.43 -5.35
N ALA A 96 8.06 -17.82 -6.33
CA ALA A 96 6.77 -17.20 -6.53
C ALA A 96 5.88 -17.41 -5.29
N VAL A 97 5.24 -16.33 -4.85
CA VAL A 97 4.42 -16.30 -3.65
C VAL A 97 3.15 -15.50 -3.91
N VAL A 98 2.01 -16.01 -3.43
CA VAL A 98 0.76 -15.26 -3.34
C VAL A 98 0.62 -14.79 -1.90
N PRO A 99 0.88 -13.51 -1.59
CA PRO A 99 0.61 -12.98 -0.25
C PRO A 99 -0.89 -12.95 0.03
N LEU A 100 -1.29 -13.41 1.21
CA LEU A 100 -2.66 -13.27 1.68
C LEU A 100 -2.86 -11.89 2.35
N PRO A 101 -4.10 -11.38 2.39
CA PRO A 101 -4.44 -10.26 3.26
C PRO A 101 -4.02 -10.55 4.71
N MET A 102 -3.51 -9.53 5.40
CA MET A 102 -3.23 -9.61 6.82
C MET A 102 -4.51 -10.03 7.56
N ALA A 103 -4.37 -10.84 8.61
CA ALA A 103 -5.50 -11.39 9.38
C ALA A 103 -6.36 -12.42 8.63
N THR A 104 -5.80 -13.13 7.64
CA THR A 104 -6.47 -14.31 7.05
C THR A 104 -6.43 -15.47 8.05
N LEU A 105 -7.51 -15.65 8.82
CA LEU A 105 -7.57 -16.54 9.98
C LEU A 105 -8.59 -17.68 9.81
N TYR A 106 -8.23 -18.86 10.29
CA TYR A 106 -9.08 -20.06 10.28
C TYR A 106 -9.15 -20.71 11.66
N ARG A 107 -10.22 -21.46 11.93
CA ARG A 107 -10.41 -22.15 13.21
C ARG A 107 -9.49 -23.35 13.41
N SER A 108 -8.96 -23.92 12.33
CA SER A 108 -8.05 -25.05 12.33
C SER A 108 -7.40 -25.25 10.96
N ASP A 109 -6.34 -26.05 10.92
CA ASP A 109 -5.68 -26.50 9.69
C ASP A 109 -6.67 -27.07 8.68
N ARG A 110 -7.60 -27.90 9.16
CA ARG A 110 -8.63 -28.51 8.31
C ARG A 110 -9.50 -27.44 7.64
N THR A 111 -9.94 -26.44 8.40
CA THR A 111 -10.77 -25.36 7.83
C THR A 111 -10.00 -24.47 6.85
N ALA A 112 -8.70 -24.24 7.10
CA ALA A 112 -7.83 -23.56 6.14
C ALA A 112 -7.71 -24.39 4.85
N GLN A 113 -7.32 -25.67 4.94
CA GLN A 113 -7.19 -26.55 3.78
C GLN A 113 -8.48 -26.61 2.95
N GLN A 114 -9.64 -26.73 3.60
CA GLN A 114 -10.95 -26.74 2.94
C GLN A 114 -11.27 -25.42 2.21
N ALA A 115 -10.83 -24.28 2.74
CA ALA A 115 -11.03 -22.99 2.09
C ALA A 115 -10.13 -22.80 0.86
N PHE A 116 -8.91 -23.33 0.88
CA PHE A 116 -7.95 -23.17 -0.21
C PHE A 116 -8.11 -24.19 -1.34
N ALA A 117 -8.52 -25.42 -1.03
CA ALA A 117 -8.69 -26.50 -2.02
C ALA A 117 -9.49 -26.09 -3.28
N PRO A 118 -10.71 -25.51 -3.20
CA PRO A 118 -11.47 -25.13 -4.39
C PRO A 118 -10.84 -23.97 -5.19
N ARG A 119 -9.87 -23.25 -4.60
CA ARG A 119 -9.20 -22.09 -5.22
C ARG A 119 -7.86 -22.43 -5.86
N ARG A 120 -7.49 -23.72 -5.88
CA ARG A 120 -6.20 -24.19 -6.39
C ARG A 120 -5.84 -23.61 -7.76
N ALA A 121 -6.75 -23.69 -8.73
CA ALA A 121 -6.50 -23.22 -10.09
C ALA A 121 -6.23 -21.70 -10.16
N VAL A 122 -7.00 -20.90 -9.41
CA VAL A 122 -6.81 -19.44 -9.35
C VAL A 122 -5.47 -19.10 -8.69
N LEU A 123 -5.14 -19.77 -7.59
CA LEU A 123 -3.87 -19.57 -6.88
C LEU A 123 -2.67 -20.00 -7.72
N ASP A 124 -2.77 -21.10 -8.47
CA ASP A 124 -1.72 -21.53 -9.40
C ASP A 124 -1.51 -20.50 -10.52
N ALA A 125 -2.59 -19.96 -11.09
CA ALA A 125 -2.50 -18.91 -12.10
C ALA A 125 -1.89 -17.61 -11.53
N LEU A 126 -2.22 -17.25 -10.29
CA LEU A 126 -1.58 -16.13 -9.60
C LEU A 126 -0.09 -16.38 -9.36
N LEU A 127 0.30 -17.56 -8.89
CA LEU A 127 1.71 -17.91 -8.71
C LEU A 127 2.50 -17.79 -10.02
N ASP A 128 1.92 -18.19 -11.15
CA ASP A 128 2.56 -18.02 -12.46
C ASP A 128 2.58 -16.55 -12.89
N ARG A 129 1.52 -15.79 -12.63
CA ARG A 129 1.46 -14.35 -12.89
C ARG A 129 2.43 -13.53 -12.04
N LEU A 130 2.76 -13.98 -10.83
CA LEU A 130 3.61 -13.24 -9.89
C LEU A 130 5.07 -13.71 -9.89
N ARG A 131 5.39 -14.80 -10.59
CA ARG A 131 6.76 -15.28 -10.73
C ARG A 131 7.66 -14.23 -11.37
N ASP A 132 8.88 -14.11 -10.84
CA ASP A 132 9.97 -13.24 -11.33
C ASP A 132 9.51 -11.78 -11.56
N ARG A 133 8.66 -11.31 -10.65
CA ARG A 133 8.04 -9.98 -10.72
C ARG A 133 7.99 -9.35 -9.33
N THR A 134 8.20 -8.05 -9.32
CA THR A 134 8.17 -7.22 -8.12
C THR A 134 7.18 -6.09 -8.27
N GLU A 135 6.61 -5.67 -7.14
CA GLU A 135 5.71 -4.52 -7.09
C GLU A 135 6.46 -3.24 -6.72
N TRP A 136 6.12 -2.16 -7.40
CA TRP A 136 6.57 -0.82 -7.09
C TRP A 136 5.37 0.07 -6.80
N ALA A 137 5.37 0.73 -5.64
CA ALA A 137 4.33 1.69 -5.28
C ALA A 137 4.80 3.10 -5.60
N VAL A 138 3.93 3.89 -6.23
CA VAL A 138 4.21 5.28 -6.60
C VAL A 138 3.05 6.17 -6.18
N LYS A 139 3.40 7.29 -5.56
CA LYS A 139 2.49 8.33 -5.14
C LYS A 139 2.90 9.63 -5.81
N VAL A 140 1.93 10.35 -6.36
CA VAL A 140 2.15 11.68 -6.94
C VAL A 140 1.29 12.67 -6.20
N HIS A 141 1.91 13.75 -5.73
CA HIS A 141 1.28 14.84 -5.01
C HIS A 141 1.41 16.12 -5.83
N ALA A 142 0.42 17.00 -5.77
CA ALA A 142 0.59 18.35 -6.30
C ALA A 142 1.72 19.08 -5.55
N ALA A 143 2.45 19.96 -6.23
CA ALA A 143 3.44 20.80 -5.56
C ALA A 143 2.78 21.74 -4.53
N GLU A 144 3.43 21.93 -3.38
CA GLU A 144 2.93 22.84 -2.35
C GLU A 144 3.11 24.29 -2.83
N GLN A 145 2.00 24.98 -3.06
CA GLN A 145 2.03 26.37 -3.49
C GLN A 145 2.47 27.25 -2.32
N ALA A 146 3.64 27.89 -2.44
CA ALA A 146 4.07 28.91 -1.50
C ALA A 146 2.97 29.98 -1.38
N ALA A 147 2.39 30.12 -0.17
CA ALA A 147 1.39 31.14 0.06
C ALA A 147 1.99 32.51 -0.29
N PRO A 148 1.33 33.37 -1.10
CA PRO A 148 1.86 34.68 -1.38
C PRO A 148 1.98 35.42 -0.05
N ALA A 149 3.20 35.84 0.29
CA ALA A 149 3.46 36.67 1.46
C ALA A 149 2.48 37.84 1.42
N ALA A 150 1.62 37.93 2.43
CA ALA A 150 0.77 39.09 2.61
C ALA A 150 1.70 40.29 2.77
N THR A 151 1.84 41.09 1.72
CA THR A 151 2.57 42.35 1.79
C THR A 151 1.93 43.15 2.93
N PRO A 152 2.68 43.55 3.98
CA PRO A 152 2.11 44.40 5.01
C PRO A 152 1.68 45.69 4.32
N ALA A 153 0.40 46.03 4.40
CA ALA A 153 -0.09 47.32 3.95
C ALA A 153 0.71 48.39 4.71
N GLY A 154 1.60 49.08 3.99
CA GLY A 154 2.39 50.17 4.53
C GLY A 154 1.46 51.25 5.06
N ARG A 155 1.68 51.63 6.32
CA ARG A 155 1.12 52.86 6.90
C ARG A 155 1.64 54.04 6.09
N GLY A 156 0.71 54.84 5.54
CA GLY A 156 0.97 56.12 4.89
C GLY A 156 -0.28 56.99 5.00
N THR A 157 -0.09 58.21 5.48
CA THR A 157 -1.07 59.16 6.02
C THR A 157 -1.78 60.03 4.99
N ASP A 158 -3.07 60.28 5.26
CA ASP A 158 -3.88 61.51 5.07
C ASP A 158 -4.50 61.96 3.72
N ALA A 159 -5.76 62.43 3.87
CA ALA A 159 -6.63 63.35 3.11
C ALA A 159 -7.10 63.10 1.64
N GLY A 160 -8.44 62.99 1.46
CA GLY A 160 -9.16 63.29 0.20
C GLY A 160 -10.51 62.55 -0.02
N PRO A 161 -11.61 63.22 -0.46
CA PRO A 161 -12.94 62.61 -0.53
C PRO A 161 -13.08 61.59 -1.68
N ARG A 162 -13.73 60.45 -1.37
CA ARG A 162 -13.85 59.25 -2.23
C ARG A 162 -14.54 59.49 -3.58
N PRO A 163 -13.93 59.01 -4.69
CA PRO A 163 -14.64 58.39 -5.79
C PRO A 163 -14.37 56.87 -5.80
N GLY A 164 -15.43 56.06 -5.96
CA GLY A 164 -15.29 54.71 -6.52
C GLY A 164 -15.24 53.50 -5.58
N ARG A 165 -16.22 53.33 -4.67
CA ARG A 165 -16.50 51.98 -4.09
C ARG A 165 -16.78 50.93 -5.19
N ALA A 166 -17.35 51.34 -6.32
CA ALA A 166 -17.59 50.47 -7.49
C ALA A 166 -16.31 50.14 -8.30
N ALA A 167 -15.29 51.01 -8.30
CA ALA A 167 -14.02 50.78 -8.98
C ALA A 167 -13.13 49.77 -8.23
N GLY A 168 -13.14 49.85 -6.89
CA GLY A 168 -12.46 48.88 -6.02
C GLY A 168 -13.06 47.48 -6.06
N GLY A 169 -14.40 47.37 -6.20
CA GLY A 169 -15.11 46.10 -6.32
C GLY A 169 -14.78 45.34 -7.61
N ARG A 170 -14.76 46.01 -8.77
CA ARG A 170 -14.35 45.38 -10.03
C ARG A 170 -12.88 44.95 -10.04
N ALA A 171 -11.99 45.76 -9.47
CA ALA A 171 -10.57 45.40 -9.36
C ALA A 171 -10.34 44.22 -8.39
N TYR A 172 -11.09 44.17 -7.28
CA TYR A 172 -11.08 43.04 -6.35
C TYR A 172 -11.63 41.76 -6.99
N LEU A 173 -12.81 41.83 -7.63
CA LEU A 173 -13.41 40.70 -8.33
C LEU A 173 -12.52 40.21 -9.47
N SER A 174 -11.89 41.11 -10.24
CA SER A 174 -10.93 40.74 -11.29
C SER A 174 -9.71 40.01 -10.71
N ARG A 175 -9.12 40.50 -9.61
CA ARG A 175 -8.04 39.81 -8.90
C ARG A 175 -8.48 38.46 -8.32
N ALA A 176 -9.69 38.38 -7.77
CA ALA A 176 -10.24 37.13 -7.24
C ALA A 176 -10.49 36.10 -8.36
N SER A 177 -11.05 36.51 -9.49
CA SER A 177 -11.25 35.65 -10.67
C SER A 177 -9.93 35.21 -11.30
N ALA A 178 -8.94 36.11 -11.41
CA ALA A 178 -7.61 35.76 -11.91
C ALA A 178 -6.89 34.78 -10.99
N ARG A 179 -6.99 34.95 -9.66
CA ARG A 179 -6.47 33.99 -8.67
C ARG A 179 -7.17 32.65 -8.75
N ARG A 180 -8.49 32.63 -8.97
CA ARG A 180 -9.26 31.38 -9.14
C ARG A 180 -8.81 30.64 -10.41
N ARG A 181 -8.75 31.33 -11.56
CA ARG A 181 -8.25 30.73 -12.81
C ARG A 181 -6.83 30.20 -12.66
N GLY A 182 -5.91 30.98 -12.08
CA GLY A 182 -4.54 30.51 -11.86
C GLY A 182 -4.44 29.27 -10.96
N ARG A 183 -5.36 29.10 -10.00
CA ARG A 183 -5.44 27.87 -9.19
C ARG A 183 -6.03 26.69 -9.97
N GLU A 184 -7.03 26.94 -10.80
CA GLU A 184 -7.62 25.93 -11.69
C GLU A 184 -6.58 25.45 -12.71
N ASP A 185 -5.89 26.37 -13.39
CA ASP A 185 -4.82 26.08 -14.35
C ASP A 185 -3.67 25.28 -13.69
N ALA A 186 -3.25 25.66 -12.48
CA ALA A 186 -2.20 24.94 -11.75
C ALA A 186 -2.64 23.52 -11.36
N HIS A 187 -3.91 23.33 -10.98
CA HIS A 187 -4.45 22.02 -10.68
C HIS A 187 -4.55 21.15 -11.93
N GLU A 188 -5.00 21.70 -13.06
CA GLU A 188 -5.04 20.98 -14.34
C GLU A 188 -3.65 20.54 -14.79
N LYS A 189 -2.64 21.43 -14.69
CA LYS A 189 -1.24 21.09 -14.98
C LYS A 189 -0.71 19.98 -14.08
N ALA A 190 -0.92 20.07 -12.77
CA ALA A 190 -0.48 19.04 -11.83
C ALA A 190 -1.16 17.68 -12.12
N ARG A 191 -2.44 17.68 -12.48
CA ARG A 191 -3.15 16.46 -12.89
C ARG A 191 -2.57 15.88 -14.19
N ALA A 192 -2.32 16.71 -15.20
CA ALA A 192 -1.70 16.29 -16.45
C ALA A 192 -0.30 15.71 -16.23
N ALA A 193 0.49 16.31 -15.33
CA ALA A 193 1.80 15.79 -14.95
C ALA A 193 1.70 14.43 -14.24
N ALA A 194 0.73 14.24 -13.34
CA ALA A 194 0.49 12.94 -12.70
C ALA A 194 0.07 11.85 -13.69
N GLU A 195 -0.76 12.19 -14.69
CA GLU A 195 -1.13 11.27 -15.77
C GLU A 195 0.06 10.93 -16.68
N ALA A 196 0.96 11.90 -16.95
CA ALA A 196 2.19 11.65 -17.69
C ALA A 196 3.15 10.69 -16.94
N VAL A 197 3.25 10.82 -15.61
CA VAL A 197 3.98 9.88 -14.74
C VAL A 197 3.41 8.47 -14.86
N ASP A 198 2.08 8.30 -14.75
CA ASP A 198 1.44 6.98 -14.89
C ASP A 198 1.66 6.39 -16.30
N ALA A 199 1.52 7.20 -17.34
CA ALA A 199 1.72 6.77 -18.72
C ALA A 199 3.16 6.31 -18.97
N GLU A 200 4.16 7.01 -18.43
CA GLU A 200 5.58 6.64 -18.57
C GLU A 200 5.89 5.33 -17.85
N LEU A 201 5.49 5.20 -16.58
CA LEU A 201 5.80 4.01 -15.78
C LEU A 201 5.11 2.74 -16.29
N ARG A 202 3.91 2.86 -16.90
CA ARG A 202 3.21 1.74 -17.55
C ARG A 202 3.99 1.10 -18.69
N ARG A 203 4.93 1.82 -19.33
CA ARG A 203 5.74 1.29 -20.44
C ARG A 203 6.67 0.15 -20.00
N TYR A 204 6.98 0.10 -18.71
CA TYR A 204 7.89 -0.86 -18.09
C TYR A 204 7.18 -1.90 -17.22
N ALA A 205 5.87 -1.75 -17.03
CA ALA A 205 5.07 -2.58 -16.13
C ALA A 205 4.25 -3.61 -16.90
N VAL A 206 4.24 -4.86 -16.44
CA VAL A 206 3.37 -5.91 -16.99
C VAL A 206 1.91 -5.73 -16.57
N ALA A 207 1.67 -5.04 -15.46
CA ALA A 207 0.35 -4.65 -14.99
C ALA A 207 0.46 -3.42 -14.07
N ALA A 208 -0.62 -2.65 -13.96
CA ALA A 208 -0.70 -1.52 -13.04
C ALA A 208 -2.10 -1.44 -12.42
N THR A 209 -2.18 -1.06 -11.15
CA THR A 209 -3.45 -0.81 -10.45
C THR A 209 -3.41 0.55 -9.77
N ARG A 210 -4.53 1.28 -9.84
CA ARG A 210 -4.71 2.57 -9.16
C ARG A 210 -5.48 2.35 -7.87
N HIS A 211 -4.92 2.83 -6.78
CA HIS A 211 -5.51 2.83 -5.45
C HIS A 211 -6.22 4.15 -5.18
N ARG A 212 -7.17 4.15 -4.24
CA ARG A 212 -7.78 5.40 -3.78
C ARG A 212 -6.69 6.34 -3.23
N PRO A 213 -6.73 7.64 -3.57
CA PRO A 213 -5.85 8.62 -2.94
C PRO A 213 -6.04 8.61 -1.42
N GLN A 214 -4.94 8.57 -0.68
CA GLN A 214 -4.96 8.70 0.78
C GLN A 214 -5.44 10.11 1.16
N SER A 215 -6.34 10.19 2.13
CA SER A 215 -6.90 11.48 2.56
C SER A 215 -5.83 12.35 3.23
N GLU A 216 -5.83 13.64 2.91
CA GLU A 216 -4.90 14.66 3.44
C GLU A 216 -4.89 14.68 4.98
N ARG A 217 -6.04 14.36 5.61
CA ARG A 217 -6.20 14.27 7.08
C ARG A 217 -5.28 13.21 7.73
N LEU A 218 -4.93 12.15 7.01
CA LEU A 218 -4.07 11.07 7.51
C LEU A 218 -2.58 11.34 7.30
N THR A 219 -2.21 12.22 6.36
CA THR A 219 -0.81 12.49 5.99
C THR A 219 -0.28 13.81 6.55
N GLY A 220 -1.15 14.69 7.06
CA GLY A 220 -0.78 16.01 7.57
C GLY A 220 -0.29 16.99 6.48
N ARG A 221 -0.29 16.58 5.21
CA ARG A 221 0.16 17.38 4.07
C ARG A 221 -0.98 18.22 3.50
N ARG A 222 -0.67 19.46 3.12
CA ARG A 222 -1.62 20.41 2.51
C ARG A 222 -1.81 20.22 0.99
N ALA A 223 -1.18 19.21 0.41
CA ALA A 223 -1.18 18.98 -1.03
C ALA A 223 -1.95 17.69 -1.39
N PRO A 224 -2.92 17.77 -2.33
CA PRO A 224 -3.71 16.61 -2.73
C PRO A 224 -2.83 15.54 -3.37
N GLN A 225 -3.09 14.28 -3.04
CA GLN A 225 -2.53 13.15 -3.75
C GLN A 225 -3.31 12.95 -5.06
N LEU A 226 -2.61 13.09 -6.18
CA LEU A 226 -3.15 13.00 -7.53
C LEU A 226 -3.07 11.58 -8.09
N LEU A 227 -2.07 10.81 -7.67
CA LEU A 227 -1.89 9.41 -8.04
C LEU A 227 -1.47 8.59 -6.81
N ASN A 228 -2.04 7.41 -6.69
CA ASN A 228 -1.60 6.34 -5.80
C ASN A 228 -1.70 5.05 -6.61
N ALA A 229 -0.58 4.50 -7.07
CA ALA A 229 -0.58 3.37 -7.98
C ALA A 229 0.45 2.33 -7.56
N ALA A 230 0.20 1.09 -7.94
CA ALA A 230 1.16 0.00 -7.88
C ALA A 230 1.42 -0.52 -9.29
N TYR A 231 2.68 -0.82 -9.59
CA TYR A 231 3.14 -1.37 -10.86
C TYR A 231 3.78 -2.73 -10.62
N LEU A 232 3.36 -3.74 -11.37
CA LEU A 232 3.99 -5.05 -11.41
C LEU A 232 5.04 -5.02 -12.51
N VAL A 233 6.29 -5.24 -12.16
CA VAL A 233 7.44 -5.13 -13.06
C VAL A 233 8.13 -6.48 -13.10
N ALA A 234 8.49 -6.96 -14.28
CA ALA A 234 9.31 -8.15 -14.40
C ALA A 234 10.72 -7.86 -13.87
N ASP A 235 11.33 -8.79 -13.15
CA ASP A 235 12.61 -8.55 -12.49
C ASP A 235 13.73 -8.18 -13.48
N ALA A 236 13.65 -8.68 -14.72
CA ALA A 236 14.52 -8.31 -15.82
C ALA A 236 14.41 -6.83 -16.24
N ASP A 237 13.23 -6.22 -16.07
CA ASP A 237 12.94 -4.82 -16.44
C ASP A 237 13.10 -3.85 -15.26
N SER A 238 13.32 -4.35 -14.04
CA SER A 238 13.45 -3.55 -12.82
C SER A 238 14.49 -2.43 -12.93
N ALA A 239 15.62 -2.67 -13.59
CA ALA A 239 16.65 -1.64 -13.79
C ALA A 239 16.21 -0.51 -14.74
N ALA A 240 15.36 -0.81 -15.73
CA ALA A 240 14.80 0.21 -16.62
C ALA A 240 13.73 1.03 -15.91
N PHE A 241 12.87 0.35 -15.15
CA PHE A 241 11.84 0.98 -14.34
C PHE A 241 12.43 1.94 -13.29
N THR A 242 13.46 1.52 -12.56
CA THR A 242 14.10 2.37 -11.55
C THR A 242 14.78 3.60 -12.15
N ARG A 243 15.41 3.48 -13.34
CA ARG A 243 15.94 4.66 -14.05
C ARG A 243 14.85 5.66 -14.43
N ALA A 244 13.70 5.17 -14.92
CA ALA A 244 12.56 6.03 -15.23
C ALA A 244 12.03 6.72 -13.96
N LEU A 245 11.90 5.98 -12.85
CA LEU A 245 11.55 6.57 -11.56
C LEU A 245 12.53 7.65 -11.12
N SER A 246 13.84 7.39 -11.17
CA SER A 246 14.87 8.36 -10.77
C SER A 246 14.79 9.66 -11.57
N ALA A 247 14.49 9.57 -12.87
CA ALA A 247 14.29 10.75 -13.72
C ALA A 247 13.03 11.54 -13.31
N LEU A 248 11.96 10.85 -12.92
CA LEU A 248 10.68 11.48 -12.50
C LEU A 248 10.72 12.02 -11.05
N THR A 249 11.57 11.46 -10.19
CA THR A 249 11.77 11.91 -8.81
C THR A 249 12.87 12.96 -8.66
N ALA A 250 13.54 13.34 -9.74
CA ALA A 250 14.59 14.35 -9.69
C ALA A 250 14.00 15.70 -9.24
N ASP A 251 14.46 16.20 -8.09
CA ASP A 251 13.96 17.44 -7.50
C ASP A 251 14.15 18.60 -8.49
N SER A 252 13.03 19.15 -8.94
CA SER A 252 12.97 20.36 -9.76
C SER A 252 12.15 21.40 -9.00
N PRO A 253 12.72 22.57 -8.67
CA PRO A 253 11.99 23.63 -7.94
C PRO A 253 10.70 24.08 -8.62
N ASP A 254 10.63 23.93 -9.94
CA ASP A 254 9.50 24.32 -10.79
C ASP A 254 8.58 23.14 -11.17
N ALA A 255 8.73 21.97 -10.54
CA ALA A 255 7.86 20.83 -10.84
C ALA A 255 6.41 21.10 -10.37
N ASP A 256 5.44 20.79 -11.24
CA ASP A 256 4.01 20.85 -10.90
C ASP A 256 3.61 19.76 -9.87
N VAL A 257 4.44 18.71 -9.74
CA VAL A 257 4.17 17.55 -8.89
C VAL A 257 5.43 17.04 -8.16
N ARG A 258 5.21 16.40 -7.01
CA ARG A 258 6.21 15.62 -6.29
C ARG A 258 5.89 14.13 -6.41
N VAL A 259 6.86 13.35 -6.85
CA VAL A 259 6.76 11.88 -6.98
C VAL A 259 7.47 11.21 -5.81
N GLU A 260 6.80 10.26 -5.17
CA GLU A 260 7.37 9.39 -4.15
C GLU A 260 7.20 7.94 -4.58
N ALA A 261 8.24 7.12 -4.48
CA ALA A 261 8.20 5.72 -4.86
C ALA A 261 8.80 4.82 -3.77
N SER A 262 8.32 3.59 -3.68
CA SER A 262 8.92 2.56 -2.85
C SER A 262 8.84 1.18 -3.51
N GLY A 263 9.85 0.37 -3.27
CA GLY A 263 9.99 -0.99 -3.81
C GLY A 263 11.46 -1.38 -3.91
N PRO A 264 11.75 -2.60 -4.41
CA PRO A 264 10.78 -3.61 -4.84
C PRO A 264 10.03 -4.25 -3.66
N TRP A 265 8.76 -4.56 -3.84
CA TRP A 265 7.91 -5.24 -2.86
C TRP A 265 7.41 -6.58 -3.38
N ILE A 266 7.00 -7.45 -2.46
CA ILE A 266 6.16 -8.60 -2.80
C ILE A 266 4.84 -8.09 -3.41
N PRO A 267 4.30 -8.71 -4.48
CA PRO A 267 3.13 -8.19 -5.22
C PRO A 267 1.76 -8.23 -4.53
N TYR A 268 1.61 -7.64 -3.34
CA TYR A 268 0.36 -7.58 -2.58
C TYR A 268 -0.83 -7.04 -3.40
N SER A 269 -0.61 -6.00 -4.20
CA SER A 269 -1.68 -5.34 -4.98
C SER A 269 -2.18 -6.19 -6.15
N PHE A 270 -1.48 -7.26 -6.49
CA PHE A 270 -1.74 -8.13 -7.65
C PHE A 270 -2.08 -9.57 -7.25
N ALA A 271 -2.24 -9.84 -5.96
CA ALA A 271 -2.45 -11.16 -5.37
C ALA A 271 -3.91 -11.43 -4.98
N ARG A 272 -4.89 -10.82 -5.68
CA ARG A 272 -6.32 -10.99 -5.40
C ARG A 272 -6.76 -12.42 -5.76
N TRP A 273 -6.97 -13.25 -4.76
CA TRP A 273 -7.27 -14.69 -4.87
C TRP A 273 -8.70 -15.04 -4.45
N ASP A 274 -9.38 -14.08 -3.83
CA ASP A 274 -10.70 -14.15 -3.23
C ASP A 274 -11.78 -13.38 -4.02
N GLU A 275 -11.37 -12.58 -5.00
CA GLU A 275 -12.29 -11.90 -5.92
C GLU A 275 -12.90 -12.93 -6.90
N GLU A 276 -14.24 -12.99 -6.96
CA GLU A 276 -14.93 -13.78 -8.00
C GLU A 276 -14.58 -13.20 -9.39
N PRO A 277 -14.33 -14.04 -10.41
CA PRO A 277 -14.05 -13.55 -11.75
C PRO A 277 -15.26 -12.78 -12.28
N ASP A 278 -15.10 -11.48 -12.48
CA ASP A 278 -16.15 -10.59 -12.99
C ASP A 278 -16.57 -11.00 -14.42
N PRO A 279 -17.82 -11.44 -14.65
CA PRO A 279 -18.29 -11.69 -15.99
C PRO A 279 -18.61 -10.35 -16.65
N ALA A 280 -17.59 -9.78 -17.31
CA ALA A 280 -17.60 -8.58 -18.16
C ALA A 280 -17.45 -7.23 -17.44
N GLU A 281 -16.28 -6.62 -17.58
CA GLU A 281 -16.11 -5.17 -17.41
C GLU A 281 -16.72 -4.42 -18.63
N PRO A 282 -17.42 -3.30 -18.37
CA PRO A 282 -16.73 -2.04 -18.06
C PRO A 282 -17.19 -1.42 -16.72
N GLN A 283 -16.23 -1.06 -15.87
CA GLN A 283 -16.42 -0.38 -14.57
C GLN A 283 -16.60 1.15 -14.72
N PRO A 284 -17.02 1.94 -13.69
CA PRO A 284 -17.05 1.59 -12.25
C PRO A 284 -18.30 2.08 -11.45
N VAL A 285 -18.66 1.35 -10.39
CA VAL A 285 -18.76 1.81 -8.99
C VAL A 285 -19.25 0.65 -8.11
N ARG A 286 -18.45 0.22 -7.13
CA ARG A 286 -18.97 -0.47 -5.94
C ARG A 286 -18.37 0.09 -4.66
N HIS A 287 -19.26 0.36 -3.71
CA HIS A 287 -18.96 0.70 -2.33
C HIS A 287 -18.48 -0.55 -1.61
N GLU A 288 -17.26 -0.51 -1.08
CA GLU A 288 -16.77 -1.49 -0.12
C GLU A 288 -16.14 -0.74 1.06
N ALA A 289 -16.45 -1.22 2.26
CA ALA A 289 -16.01 -0.68 3.53
C ALA A 289 -14.48 -0.74 3.64
N ALA A 290 -13.92 0.25 4.32
CA ALA A 290 -12.49 0.48 4.42
C ALA A 290 -11.75 -0.73 5.04
N GLN A 291 -11.01 -1.46 4.21
CA GLN A 291 -9.79 -2.12 4.66
C GLN A 291 -8.66 -1.08 4.56
N PRO A 292 -7.92 -0.80 5.64
CA PRO A 292 -6.72 0.01 5.54
C PRO A 292 -5.72 -0.72 4.63
N ALA A 293 -5.20 -0.02 3.62
CA ALA A 293 -4.06 -0.51 2.86
C ALA A 293 -2.95 -0.91 3.86
N PRO A 294 -2.24 -2.02 3.66
CA PRO A 294 -1.15 -2.41 4.54
C PRO A 294 -0.18 -1.23 4.66
N VAL A 295 0.08 -0.82 5.90
CA VAL A 295 1.11 0.17 6.21
C VAL A 295 2.44 -0.49 5.85
N LYS A 296 2.96 -0.19 4.67
CA LYS A 296 4.29 -0.64 4.25
C LYS A 296 5.30 -0.04 5.24
N PRO A 297 6.16 -0.84 5.89
CA PRO A 297 7.15 -0.31 6.82
C PRO A 297 8.07 0.68 6.11
N ALA A 298 8.55 1.69 6.84
CA ALA A 298 9.53 2.65 6.32
C ALA A 298 10.78 1.89 5.81
N PRO A 299 11.41 2.36 4.71
CA PRO A 299 12.61 1.73 4.17
C PRO A 299 13.72 1.69 5.23
N VAL A 300 14.40 0.56 5.35
CA VAL A 300 15.68 0.48 6.04
C VAL A 300 16.68 1.21 5.13
N GLU A 301 17.27 2.30 5.62
CA GLU A 301 18.41 2.94 4.96
C GLU A 301 19.51 1.88 4.81
N GLN A 302 19.69 1.33 3.60
CA GLN A 302 20.88 0.56 3.29
C GLN A 302 22.02 1.57 3.16
N GLU A 303 22.87 1.64 4.19
CA GLU A 303 24.20 2.22 4.07
C GLU A 303 24.91 1.56 2.87
N ALA A 304 25.19 2.37 1.86
CA ALA A 304 26.06 2.00 0.77
C ALA A 304 27.44 1.65 1.34
N ARG A 305 27.77 0.36 1.38
CA ARG A 305 29.17 -0.07 1.52
C ARG A 305 29.84 0.03 0.16
N ALA A 306 30.80 0.94 0.09
CA ALA A 306 31.85 0.99 -0.92
C ALA A 306 32.72 -0.27 -0.88
#